data_AF-A0A6V6ZPN3-F1
#
_entry.id   AF-A0A6V6ZPN3-F1
#
_cell.length_a   1.000
_cell.length_b   1.000
_cell.length_c   1.000
_cell.angle_alpha   90.00
_cell.angle_beta   90.00
_cell.angle_gamma   90.00
#
_symmetry.space_group_name_H-M   'P 1'
#
loop_
_entity.id
_entity.type
_entity.pdbx_description
1 polymer ?
#
loop_
_entity_poly.entity_id
_entity_poly.type
_entity_poly.pdbx_seq_one_letter_code
_entity_poly.pdbx_strand_id
1 'polypeptide(L)'
;MSKLTFGLNSKDDPCIIVASNGRSGSTLMFDALWVACKRRRWFRKPKAGFEPELATAELPAGSLIKTHDFPAGLKGRENVKVLFCFGPTKDSALSVYSALERFGRDWVDQHFEHLHAKGTFDDLFEFDVLNQVEQMRQWGTFQDVPVLCLNYDAIWRRQEDVEDFLGLKFTLPERAERARKSIPDEILAKAAQVYDPIDRALADLPDLFVASPDYESALSKLPG
;
A
#
# COMPACT_ATOMS: atom_id res chain seq x y z
N MET A 1 29.08 -23.37 -17.35
CA MET A 1 28.28 -22.60 -16.38
C MET A 1 28.65 -21.13 -16.52
N SER A 2 27.88 -20.38 -17.31
CA SER A 2 28.11 -18.94 -17.52
C SER A 2 27.68 -18.18 -16.27
N LYS A 3 28.60 -17.45 -15.64
CA LYS A 3 28.27 -16.51 -14.57
C LYS A 3 27.56 -15.32 -15.23
N LEU A 4 26.23 -15.29 -15.13
CA LEU A 4 25.44 -14.08 -15.35
C LEU A 4 25.91 -13.03 -14.33
N THR A 5 26.88 -12.21 -14.73
CA THR A 5 27.17 -10.97 -14.03
C THR A 5 25.99 -10.03 -14.28
N PHE A 6 25.07 -9.94 -13.32
CA PHE A 6 24.10 -8.86 -13.25
C PHE A 6 24.88 -7.55 -13.15
N GLY A 7 25.08 -6.89 -14.29
CA GLY A 7 25.62 -5.53 -14.34
C GLY A 7 24.67 -4.62 -13.58
N LEU A 8 25.05 -4.24 -12.36
CA LEU A 8 24.33 -3.28 -11.53
C LEU A 8 24.48 -1.88 -12.11
N ASN A 9 23.89 -1.62 -13.27
CA ASN A 9 23.83 -0.29 -13.82
C ASN A 9 22.71 0.47 -13.10
N SER A 10 23.06 1.26 -12.10
CA SER A 10 22.09 1.88 -11.20
C SER A 10 21.15 2.89 -11.86
N LYS A 11 21.37 3.25 -13.13
CA LYS A 11 20.48 4.11 -13.91
C LYS A 11 19.22 3.37 -14.36
N ASP A 12 19.30 2.05 -14.48
CA ASP A 12 18.21 1.20 -14.99
C ASP A 12 17.33 0.65 -13.85
N ASP A 13 17.73 0.88 -12.59
CA ASP A 13 16.94 0.47 -11.42
C ASP A 13 15.83 1.51 -11.17
N PRO A 14 14.55 1.10 -11.18
CA PRO A 14 13.45 2.03 -10.95
C PRO A 14 13.43 2.54 -9.51
N CYS A 15 12.84 3.72 -9.31
CA CYS A 15 12.31 4.07 -8.00
C CYS A 15 11.15 3.11 -7.68
N ILE A 16 11.22 2.43 -6.54
CA ILE A 16 10.14 1.55 -6.08
C ILE A 16 9.29 2.32 -5.08
N ILE A 17 7.99 2.43 -5.34
CA ILE A 17 7.03 3.03 -4.42
C ILE A 17 6.18 1.92 -3.80
N VAL A 18 6.02 1.96 -2.48
CA VAL A 18 5.13 1.09 -1.72
C VAL A 18 3.98 1.95 -1.20
N ALA A 19 2.84 1.86 -1.87
CA ALA A 19 1.61 2.54 -1.52
C ALA A 19 0.64 1.59 -0.81
N SER A 20 -0.36 2.13 -0.11
CA SER A 20 -1.47 1.31 0.43
C SER A 20 -2.68 2.16 0.80
N ASN A 21 -3.86 1.55 0.77
CA ASN A 21 -5.11 2.11 1.31
C ASN A 21 -5.15 2.19 2.85
N GLY A 22 -3.99 2.35 3.51
CA GLY A 22 -3.88 2.42 4.97
C GLY A 22 -3.88 1.05 5.64
N ARG A 23 -2.88 0.80 6.51
CA ARG A 23 -2.76 -0.41 7.36
C ARG A 23 -2.75 -1.78 6.65
N SER A 24 -2.71 -1.83 5.32
CA SER A 24 -2.70 -3.05 4.50
C SER A 24 -1.30 -3.61 4.18
N GLY A 25 -0.37 -3.58 5.12
CA GLY A 25 0.94 -4.23 4.97
C GLY A 25 2.01 -3.46 4.18
N SER A 26 1.80 -2.18 3.83
CA SER A 26 2.84 -1.36 3.17
C SER A 26 4.12 -1.24 4.00
N THR A 27 4.04 -1.11 5.33
CA THR A 27 5.24 -1.09 6.19
C THR A 27 6.00 -2.41 6.13
N LEU A 28 5.30 -3.55 6.18
CA LEU A 28 5.90 -4.89 6.04
C LEU A 28 6.67 -5.02 4.73
N MET A 29 6.03 -4.65 3.62
CA MET A 29 6.63 -4.69 2.29
C MET A 29 7.82 -3.73 2.17
N PHE A 30 7.66 -2.50 2.66
CA PHE A 30 8.72 -1.49 2.67
C PHE A 30 9.96 -1.98 3.43
N ASP A 31 9.79 -2.54 4.62
CA ASP A 31 10.92 -3.02 5.43
C ASP A 31 11.65 -4.20 4.76
N ALA A 32 10.89 -5.15 4.19
CA ALA A 32 11.46 -6.29 3.48
C ALA A 32 12.23 -5.86 2.23
N LEU A 33 11.66 -4.96 1.43
CA LEU A 33 12.30 -4.39 0.24
C LEU A 33 13.50 -3.52 0.62
N TRP A 34 13.45 -2.80 1.73
CA TRP A 34 14.58 -2.00 2.21
C TRP A 34 15.80 -2.87 2.55
N VAL A 35 15.58 -4.01 3.22
CA VAL A 35 16.63 -4.99 3.48
C VAL A 35 17.23 -5.50 2.17
N ALA A 36 16.41 -5.82 1.18
CA ALA A 36 16.86 -6.27 -0.14
C ALA A 36 17.67 -5.19 -0.88
N CYS A 37 17.18 -3.94 -0.91
CA CYS A 37 17.88 -2.80 -1.50
C CYS A 37 19.26 -2.58 -0.90
N LYS A 38 19.40 -2.66 0.44
CA LYS A 38 20.70 -2.54 1.12
C LYS A 38 21.67 -3.66 0.72
N ARG A 39 21.19 -4.90 0.61
CA ARG A 39 22.02 -6.05 0.20
C ARG A 39 22.54 -5.93 -1.23
N ARG A 40 21.70 -5.45 -2.15
CA ARG A 40 22.05 -5.28 -3.57
C ARG A 40 23.09 -4.17 -3.80
N ARG A 41 23.18 -3.18 -2.90
CA ARG A 41 23.92 -1.93 -3.12
C ARG A 41 24.94 -1.61 -2.03
N TRP A 42 25.81 -2.57 -1.71
CA TRP A 42 26.88 -2.36 -0.71
C TRP A 42 27.79 -1.13 -0.98
N PHE A 43 27.97 -0.70 -2.23
CA PHE A 43 28.79 0.48 -2.58
C PHE A 43 28.03 1.81 -2.69
N ARG A 44 26.69 1.80 -2.63
CA ARG A 44 25.85 3.01 -2.72
C ARG A 44 24.72 2.91 -1.73
N LYS A 45 24.68 3.82 -0.75
CA LYS A 45 23.59 3.86 0.23
C LYS A 45 22.27 4.11 -0.52
N PRO A 46 21.34 3.13 -0.58
CA PRO A 46 20.03 3.38 -1.18
C PRO A 46 19.32 4.47 -0.36
N LYS A 47 18.48 5.28 -1.02
CA LYS A 47 17.61 6.24 -0.33
C LYS A 47 16.29 5.56 -0.02
N ALA A 48 15.79 5.73 1.20
CA ALA A 48 14.45 5.30 1.55
C ALA A 48 13.78 6.30 2.48
N GLY A 49 12.47 6.50 2.32
CA GLY A 49 11.73 7.50 3.06
C GLY A 49 10.22 7.36 2.90
N PHE A 50 9.50 8.20 3.63
CA PHE A 50 8.07 8.38 3.50
C PHE A 50 7.79 9.70 2.79
N GLU A 51 7.00 9.67 1.72
CA GLU A 51 6.61 10.85 0.95
C GLU A 51 5.08 11.04 1.07
N PRO A 52 4.61 12.10 1.74
CA PRO A 52 3.18 12.36 1.89
C PRO A 52 2.54 12.91 0.60
N GLU A 53 3.34 13.47 -0.31
CA GLU A 53 2.86 14.08 -1.55
C GLU A 53 3.78 13.72 -2.73
N LEU A 54 3.29 12.88 -3.64
CA LEU A 54 4.04 12.38 -4.81
C LEU A 54 4.23 13.45 -5.89
N ALA A 55 3.35 14.44 -5.95
CA ALA A 55 3.43 15.51 -6.94
C ALA A 55 4.74 16.32 -6.79
N THR A 56 5.19 16.54 -5.56
CA THR A 56 6.38 17.32 -5.21
C THR A 56 7.59 16.45 -4.86
N ALA A 57 7.40 15.15 -4.66
CA ALA A 57 8.47 14.22 -4.28
C ALA A 57 9.61 14.12 -5.32
N GLU A 58 10.83 14.01 -4.79
CA GLU A 58 11.99 13.53 -5.56
C GLU A 58 11.96 12.00 -5.62
N LEU A 59 11.90 11.44 -6.84
CA LEU A 59 11.83 10.00 -7.07
C LEU A 59 13.10 9.48 -7.78
N PRO A 60 14.29 9.57 -7.17
CA PRO A 60 15.53 9.19 -7.83
C PRO A 60 15.59 7.69 -8.09
N ALA A 61 16.19 7.30 -9.22
CA ALA A 61 16.38 5.90 -9.61
C ALA A 61 16.95 5.04 -8.45
N GLY A 62 16.24 3.95 -8.15
CA GLY A 62 16.62 3.02 -7.11
C GLY A 62 16.44 3.50 -5.67
N SER A 63 15.68 4.55 -5.43
CA SER A 63 15.12 4.79 -4.10
C SER A 63 13.96 3.84 -3.80
N LEU A 64 13.61 3.75 -2.52
CA LEU A 64 12.43 3.07 -2.03
C LEU A 64 11.57 4.05 -1.26
N ILE A 65 10.38 4.35 -1.75
CA ILE A 65 9.47 5.34 -1.18
C ILE A 65 8.26 4.64 -0.61
N LYS A 66 7.83 5.00 0.60
CA LYS A 66 6.50 4.64 1.13
C LYS A 66 5.59 5.85 1.02
N THR A 67 4.34 5.64 0.66
CA THR A 67 3.36 6.74 0.56
C THR A 67 1.95 6.26 0.89
N HIS A 68 1.10 7.24 1.21
CA HIS A 68 -0.34 7.10 1.31
C HIS A 68 -1.06 8.06 0.33
N ASP A 69 -0.33 8.76 -0.53
CA ASP A 69 -0.89 9.66 -1.54
C ASP A 69 -1.53 8.88 -2.70
N PHE A 70 -2.24 9.61 -3.56
CA PHE A 70 -2.84 9.17 -4.80
C PHE A 70 -1.83 9.12 -5.96
N PRO A 71 -2.10 8.31 -7.01
CA PRO A 71 -1.17 8.13 -8.12
C PRO A 71 -1.02 9.36 -9.02
N ALA A 72 -1.91 10.36 -8.91
CA ALA A 72 -1.93 11.51 -9.82
C ALA A 72 -0.59 12.28 -9.86
N GLY A 73 0.16 12.33 -8.76
CA GLY A 73 1.50 12.93 -8.70
C GLY A 73 2.57 12.20 -9.53
N LEU A 74 2.28 10.99 -10.01
CA LEU A 74 3.17 10.17 -10.84
C LEU A 74 2.97 10.35 -12.35
N LYS A 75 2.00 11.16 -12.78
CA LYS A 75 1.75 11.41 -14.21
C LYS A 75 3.01 11.90 -14.92
N GLY A 76 3.35 11.25 -16.04
CA GLY A 76 4.54 11.58 -16.83
C GLY A 76 5.88 11.27 -16.16
N ARG A 77 5.89 10.59 -15.01
CA ARG A 77 7.13 10.09 -14.40
C ARG A 77 7.59 8.84 -15.14
N GLU A 78 8.90 8.71 -15.30
CA GLU A 78 9.53 7.55 -15.92
C GLU A 78 10.36 6.78 -14.88
N ASN A 79 10.66 5.52 -15.16
CA ASN A 79 11.50 4.67 -14.32
C ASN A 79 11.02 4.55 -12.86
N VAL A 80 9.69 4.43 -12.69
CA VAL A 80 9.02 4.18 -11.41
C VAL A 80 8.26 2.86 -11.51
N LYS A 81 8.26 2.06 -10.45
CA LYS A 81 7.35 0.92 -10.27
C LYS A 81 6.64 1.06 -8.95
N VAL A 82 5.36 0.75 -8.91
CA VAL A 82 4.55 0.85 -7.69
C VAL A 82 4.06 -0.52 -7.28
N LEU A 83 4.19 -0.81 -5.99
CA LEU A 83 3.47 -1.86 -5.31
C LEU A 83 2.38 -1.20 -4.44
N PHE A 84 1.12 -1.35 -4.83
CA PHE A 84 -0.03 -0.87 -4.05
C PHE A 84 -0.62 -2.02 -3.24
N CYS A 85 -0.48 -1.96 -1.92
CA CYS A 85 -1.01 -2.98 -1.03
C CYS A 85 -2.42 -2.59 -0.57
N PHE A 86 -3.41 -3.47 -0.80
CA PHE A 86 -4.78 -3.30 -0.33
C PHE A 86 -5.19 -4.47 0.56
N GLY A 87 -6.27 -4.34 1.32
CA GLY A 87 -6.71 -5.37 2.25
C GLY A 87 -8.06 -5.04 2.88
N PRO A 88 -8.52 -5.85 3.86
CA PRO A 88 -9.80 -5.64 4.53
C PRO A 88 -9.88 -4.26 5.19
N THR A 89 -10.77 -3.43 4.68
CA THR A 89 -10.96 -2.03 5.07
C THR A 89 -11.52 -1.89 6.48
N LYS A 90 -12.35 -2.84 6.90
CA LYS A 90 -12.83 -2.92 8.28
C LYS A 90 -11.67 -3.11 9.26
N ASP A 91 -10.76 -4.03 8.96
CA ASP A 91 -9.61 -4.29 9.83
C ASP A 91 -8.66 -3.09 9.90
N SER A 92 -8.53 -2.35 8.79
CA SER A 92 -7.78 -1.09 8.73
C SER A 92 -8.40 -0.03 9.65
N ALA A 93 -9.72 0.19 9.55
CA ALA A 93 -10.44 1.13 10.43
C ALA A 93 -10.36 0.72 11.91
N LEU A 94 -10.61 -0.55 12.23
CA LEU A 94 -10.45 -1.08 13.59
C LEU A 94 -8.99 -1.00 14.07
N SER A 95 -8.01 -1.04 13.16
CA SER A 95 -6.61 -0.79 13.50
C SER A 95 -6.30 0.65 13.81
N VAL A 96 -6.98 1.60 13.20
CA VAL A 96 -6.89 3.02 13.56
C VAL A 96 -7.54 3.24 14.92
N TYR A 97 -8.72 2.66 15.15
CA TYR A 97 -9.41 2.76 16.43
C TYR A 97 -8.53 2.31 17.61
N SER A 98 -7.94 1.11 17.52
CA SER A 98 -7.01 0.64 18.56
C SER A 98 -5.68 1.42 18.60
N ALA A 99 -5.33 2.13 17.54
CA ALA A 99 -4.12 2.95 17.51
C ALA A 99 -4.28 4.23 18.35
N LEU A 100 -5.50 4.75 18.53
CA LEU A 100 -5.77 5.90 19.39
C LEU A 100 -5.28 5.66 20.82
N GLU A 101 -5.61 4.51 21.41
CA GLU A 101 -5.19 4.17 22.78
C GLU A 101 -3.67 4.03 22.90
N ARG A 102 -3.01 3.51 21.85
CA ARG A 102 -1.58 3.19 21.89
C ARG A 102 -0.68 4.38 21.55
N PHE A 103 -1.09 5.22 20.60
CA PHE A 103 -0.26 6.27 20.02
C PHE A 103 -0.81 7.68 20.22
N GLY A 104 -2.05 7.81 20.70
CA GLY A 104 -2.68 9.10 20.96
C GLY A 104 -3.30 9.76 19.72
N ARG A 105 -4.00 10.88 19.97
CA ARG A 105 -4.78 11.61 18.97
C ARG A 105 -3.90 12.25 17.89
N ASP A 106 -2.77 12.84 18.27
CA ASP A 106 -1.84 13.48 17.31
C ASP A 106 -1.36 12.52 16.23
N TRP A 107 -1.10 11.26 16.61
CA TRP A 107 -0.71 10.22 15.66
C TRP A 107 -1.86 9.90 14.68
N VAL A 108 -3.09 9.82 15.19
CA VAL A 108 -4.28 9.54 14.37
C VAL A 108 -4.52 10.68 13.39
N ASP A 109 -4.46 11.93 13.86
CA ASP A 109 -4.70 13.11 13.02
C ASP A 109 -3.63 13.21 11.92
N GLN A 110 -2.35 12.97 12.25
CA GLN A 110 -1.28 12.87 11.24
C GLN A 110 -1.50 11.71 10.27
N HIS A 111 -1.98 10.56 10.76
CA HIS A 111 -2.28 9.42 9.90
C HIS A 111 -3.42 9.72 8.92
N PHE A 112 -4.42 10.49 9.36
CA PHE A 112 -5.57 10.92 8.55
C PHE A 112 -5.14 11.91 7.47
N GLU A 113 -4.29 12.87 7.83
CA GLU A 113 -3.68 13.81 6.88
C GLU A 113 -2.95 13.04 5.76
N HIS A 114 -2.10 12.09 6.11
CA HIS A 114 -1.37 11.28 5.14
C HIS A 114 -2.27 10.42 4.24
N LEU A 115 -3.46 10.03 4.69
CA LEU A 115 -4.43 9.25 3.91
C LEU A 115 -5.40 10.12 3.10
N HIS A 116 -5.28 11.45 3.19
CA HIS A 116 -6.26 12.40 2.65
C HIS A 116 -7.68 12.10 3.14
N ALA A 117 -7.81 11.88 4.45
CA ALA A 117 -9.07 11.52 5.08
C ALA A 117 -10.13 12.62 4.91
N LYS A 118 -11.40 12.22 4.81
CA LYS A 118 -12.56 13.12 4.61
C LYS A 118 -13.37 13.36 5.88
N GLY A 119 -12.72 13.42 7.03
CA GLY A 119 -13.40 13.57 8.31
C GLY A 119 -12.44 13.48 9.49
N THR A 120 -13.01 13.34 10.68
CA THR A 120 -12.28 13.19 11.94
C THR A 120 -12.35 11.75 12.44
N PHE A 121 -11.59 11.45 13.50
CA PHE A 121 -11.66 10.14 14.14
C PHE A 121 -13.08 9.74 14.57
N ASP A 122 -13.91 10.72 14.96
CA ASP A 122 -15.26 10.45 15.45
C ASP A 122 -16.19 10.00 14.30
N ASP A 123 -15.83 10.33 13.06
CA ASP A 123 -16.55 9.95 11.84
C ASP A 123 -16.12 8.56 11.32
N LEU A 124 -15.10 7.93 11.90
CA LEU A 124 -14.41 6.74 11.37
C LEU A 124 -15.35 5.57 11.05
N PHE A 125 -16.49 5.48 11.74
CA PHE A 125 -17.49 4.43 11.55
C PHE A 125 -18.84 4.95 11.05
N GLU A 126 -18.88 6.17 10.52
CA GLU A 126 -20.06 6.77 9.89
C GLU A 126 -19.98 6.67 8.35
N PHE A 127 -18.76 6.75 7.79
CA PHE A 127 -18.48 6.56 6.36
C PHE A 127 -17.00 6.18 6.13
N ASP A 128 -16.57 6.01 4.87
CA ASP A 128 -15.16 5.73 4.52
C ASP A 128 -14.26 6.96 4.71
N VAL A 129 -14.02 7.32 5.97
CA VAL A 129 -13.18 8.46 6.35
C VAL A 129 -11.75 8.31 5.83
N LEU A 130 -11.24 7.07 5.80
CA LEU A 130 -9.87 6.76 5.37
C LEU A 130 -9.70 6.78 3.84
N ASN A 131 -10.77 7.08 3.10
CA ASN A 131 -10.78 7.24 1.63
C ASN A 131 -10.25 5.99 0.90
N GLN A 132 -10.48 4.80 1.48
CA GLN A 132 -9.95 3.53 1.02
C GLN A 132 -10.54 3.11 -0.34
N VAL A 133 -11.82 3.41 -0.57
CA VAL A 133 -12.49 3.16 -1.84
C VAL A 133 -11.84 3.99 -2.95
N GLU A 134 -11.62 5.28 -2.70
CA GLU A 134 -11.03 6.17 -3.69
C GLU A 134 -9.58 5.79 -3.99
N GLN A 135 -8.80 5.42 -2.97
CA GLN A 135 -7.46 4.89 -3.14
C GLN A 135 -7.46 3.65 -4.04
N MET A 136 -8.37 2.71 -3.80
CA MET A 136 -8.47 1.50 -4.62
C MET A 136 -8.85 1.83 -6.06
N ARG A 137 -9.83 2.72 -6.27
CA ARG A 137 -10.23 3.17 -7.62
C ARG A 137 -9.06 3.78 -8.37
N GLN A 138 -8.40 4.78 -7.79
CA GLN A 138 -7.34 5.49 -8.48
C GLN A 138 -6.12 4.60 -8.73
N TRP A 139 -5.64 3.87 -7.71
CA TRP A 139 -4.47 2.99 -7.89
C TRP A 139 -4.76 1.80 -8.80
N GLY A 140 -5.96 1.22 -8.72
CA GLY A 140 -6.35 0.05 -9.50
C GLY A 140 -6.53 0.29 -11.00
N THR A 141 -6.75 1.54 -11.41
CA THR A 141 -6.90 1.91 -12.83
C THR A 141 -5.78 2.81 -13.36
N PHE A 142 -4.77 3.13 -12.56
CA PHE A 142 -3.69 4.03 -12.97
C PHE A 142 -2.73 3.37 -13.98
N GLN A 143 -2.35 4.09 -15.05
CA GLN A 143 -1.54 3.53 -16.14
C GLN A 143 -0.27 4.30 -16.49
N ASP A 144 -0.06 5.52 -15.97
CA ASP A 144 1.11 6.31 -16.37
C ASP A 144 2.43 5.69 -15.89
N VAL A 145 2.39 4.88 -14.83
CA VAL A 145 3.50 4.02 -14.41
C VAL A 145 2.98 2.61 -14.09
N PRO A 146 3.82 1.56 -14.17
CA PRO A 146 3.43 0.22 -13.75
C PRO A 146 3.06 0.17 -12.27
N VAL A 147 1.83 -0.25 -11.97
CA VAL A 147 1.33 -0.48 -10.61
C VAL A 147 0.93 -1.94 -10.46
N LEU A 148 1.51 -2.64 -9.50
CA LEU A 148 1.07 -3.96 -9.07
C LEU A 148 0.21 -3.81 -7.80
N CYS A 149 -1.08 -4.13 -7.91
CA CYS A 149 -2.01 -4.16 -6.81
C CYS A 149 -1.96 -5.54 -6.14
N LEU A 150 -1.67 -5.57 -4.83
CA LEU A 150 -1.47 -6.79 -4.05
C LEU A 150 -2.39 -6.78 -2.83
N ASN A 151 -3.23 -7.81 -2.72
CA ASN A 151 -4.03 -8.05 -1.52
C ASN A 151 -3.12 -8.47 -0.36
N TYR A 152 -3.34 -7.90 0.82
CA TYR A 152 -2.61 -8.16 2.05
C TYR A 152 -2.52 -9.66 2.37
N ASP A 153 -3.64 -10.38 2.24
CA ASP A 153 -3.67 -11.81 2.53
C ASP A 153 -2.84 -12.62 1.55
N ALA A 154 -2.54 -12.06 0.37
CA ALA A 154 -1.77 -12.68 -0.69
C ALA A 154 -0.26 -12.43 -0.62
N ILE A 155 0.20 -11.48 0.20
CA ILE A 155 1.61 -11.03 0.28
C ILE A 155 2.58 -12.22 0.33
N TRP A 156 2.37 -13.18 1.23
CA TRP A 156 3.27 -14.31 1.42
C TRP A 156 3.22 -15.33 0.29
N ARG A 157 2.03 -15.64 -0.27
CA ARG A 157 1.89 -16.65 -1.34
C ARG A 157 2.27 -16.11 -2.73
N ARG A 158 2.34 -14.79 -2.88
CA ARG A 158 2.65 -14.08 -4.13
C ARG A 158 4.05 -13.45 -4.13
N GLN A 159 4.94 -13.85 -3.22
CA GLN A 159 6.25 -13.22 -3.09
C GLN A 159 7.02 -13.26 -4.42
N GLU A 160 7.07 -14.42 -5.08
CA GLU A 160 7.79 -14.58 -6.35
C GLU A 160 7.23 -13.66 -7.46
N ASP A 161 5.90 -13.54 -7.56
CA ASP A 161 5.26 -12.64 -8.53
C ASP A 161 5.65 -11.17 -8.29
N VAL A 162 5.72 -10.75 -7.02
CA VAL A 162 6.14 -9.39 -6.63
C VAL A 162 7.63 -9.18 -6.94
N GLU A 163 8.48 -10.17 -6.66
CA GLU A 163 9.91 -10.10 -6.96
C GLU A 163 10.17 -9.95 -8.45
N ASP A 164 9.42 -10.68 -9.28
CA ASP A 164 9.55 -10.64 -10.73
C ASP A 164 9.05 -9.31 -11.30
N PHE A 165 7.92 -8.81 -10.80
CA PHE A 165 7.44 -7.47 -11.15
C PHE A 165 8.44 -6.38 -10.79
N LEU A 166 9.00 -6.41 -9.58
CA LEU A 166 9.94 -5.39 -9.10
C LEU A 166 11.36 -5.57 -9.65
N GLY A 167 11.73 -6.76 -10.11
CA GLY A 167 13.12 -7.11 -10.45
C GLY A 167 14.03 -7.10 -9.22
N LEU A 168 13.49 -7.46 -8.04
CA LEU A 168 14.19 -7.41 -6.76
C LEU A 168 13.78 -8.61 -5.91
N LYS A 169 14.74 -9.50 -5.63
CA LYS A 169 14.55 -10.62 -4.68
C LYS A 169 14.57 -10.11 -3.24
N PHE A 170 13.61 -10.51 -2.42
CA PHE A 170 13.52 -10.13 -1.02
C PHE A 170 13.10 -11.32 -0.16
N THR A 171 12.89 -11.10 1.14
CA THR A 171 12.42 -12.15 2.04
C THR A 171 11.45 -11.52 2.99
N LEU A 172 10.22 -12.03 3.01
CA LEU A 172 9.23 -11.64 4.00
C LEU A 172 9.57 -12.27 5.35
N PRO A 173 9.27 -11.57 6.46
CA PRO A 173 9.24 -12.25 7.75
C PRO A 173 8.09 -13.27 7.77
N GLU A 174 8.17 -14.20 8.72
CA GLU A 174 7.09 -15.17 8.95
C GLU A 174 5.74 -14.46 9.18
N ARG A 175 4.67 -15.04 8.65
CA ARG A 175 3.32 -14.52 8.84
C ARG A 175 2.92 -14.66 10.30
N ALA A 176 2.86 -13.55 11.02
CA ALA A 176 2.32 -13.52 12.37
C ALA A 176 0.78 -13.47 12.35
N GLU A 177 0.14 -14.18 13.28
CA GLU A 177 -1.28 -13.97 13.56
C GLU A 177 -1.49 -12.56 14.12
N ARG A 178 -2.59 -11.92 13.70
CA ARG A 178 -2.94 -10.60 14.21
C ARG A 178 -3.36 -10.73 15.67
N ALA A 179 -2.79 -9.90 16.53
CA ALA A 179 -3.20 -9.83 17.93
C ALA A 179 -4.70 -9.51 18.01
N ARG A 180 -5.43 -10.30 18.83
CA ARG A 180 -6.83 -10.02 19.12
C ARG A 180 -6.93 -8.68 19.84
N LYS A 181 -7.79 -7.80 19.32
CA LYS A 181 -8.10 -6.51 19.94
C LYS A 181 -9.40 -6.66 20.71
N SER A 182 -9.45 -6.10 21.92
CA SER A 182 -10.69 -5.96 22.66
C SER A 182 -11.41 -4.71 22.14
N ILE A 183 -12.39 -4.89 21.25
CA ILE A 183 -13.16 -3.80 20.66
C ILE A 183 -14.62 -3.98 21.10
N PRO A 184 -15.30 -2.91 21.60
CA PRO A 184 -16.70 -3.01 21.98
C PRO A 184 -17.60 -3.47 20.83
N ASP A 185 -18.59 -4.30 21.13
CA ASP A 185 -19.52 -4.85 20.12
C ASP A 185 -20.26 -3.77 19.34
N GLU A 186 -20.58 -2.64 19.96
CA GLU A 186 -21.19 -1.49 19.29
C GLU A 186 -20.28 -0.92 18.19
N ILE A 187 -18.98 -0.80 18.46
CA ILE A 187 -17.98 -0.33 17.48
C ILE A 187 -17.81 -1.34 16.36
N LEU A 188 -17.79 -2.64 16.68
CA LEU A 188 -17.76 -3.70 15.67
C LEU A 188 -18.99 -3.66 14.76
N ALA A 189 -20.18 -3.41 15.33
CA ALA A 189 -21.42 -3.30 14.56
C ALA A 189 -21.42 -2.07 13.64
N LYS A 190 -20.98 -0.90 14.13
CA LYS A 190 -20.83 0.32 13.31
C LYS A 190 -19.81 0.13 12.19
N ALA A 191 -18.64 -0.44 12.51
CA ALA A 191 -17.62 -0.76 11.52
C ALA A 191 -18.13 -1.72 10.44
N ALA A 192 -18.90 -2.75 10.81
CA ALA A 192 -19.49 -3.68 9.85
C ALA A 192 -20.46 -2.98 8.88
N GLN A 193 -21.27 -2.03 9.36
CA GLN A 193 -22.21 -1.29 8.50
C GLN A 193 -21.52 -0.51 7.39
N VAL A 194 -20.39 0.15 7.70
CA VAL A 194 -19.63 0.95 6.74
C VAL A 194 -18.74 0.10 5.85
N TYR A 195 -17.96 -0.81 6.45
CA TYR A 195 -16.82 -1.43 5.77
C TYR A 195 -17.11 -2.82 5.19
N ASP A 196 -18.09 -3.59 5.70
CA ASP A 196 -18.42 -4.89 5.10
C ASP A 196 -18.94 -4.80 3.65
N PRO A 197 -19.71 -3.77 3.24
CA PRO A 197 -20.03 -3.57 1.83
C PRO A 197 -18.79 -3.33 0.96
N ILE A 198 -17.80 -2.58 1.45
CA ILE A 198 -16.54 -2.32 0.75
C ILE A 198 -15.75 -3.63 0.62
N ASP A 199 -15.57 -4.35 1.73
CA ASP A 199 -14.79 -5.60 1.78
C ASP A 199 -15.40 -6.69 0.89
N ARG A 200 -16.73 -6.79 0.83
CA ARG A 200 -17.40 -7.71 -0.11
C ARG A 200 -17.11 -7.37 -1.56
N ALA A 201 -17.12 -6.10 -1.93
CA ALA A 201 -16.79 -5.69 -3.31
C ALA A 201 -15.31 -5.89 -3.62
N LEU A 202 -14.40 -5.67 -2.66
CA LEU A 202 -12.97 -5.94 -2.83
C LEU A 202 -12.67 -7.44 -2.96
N ALA A 203 -13.49 -8.32 -2.36
CA ALA A 203 -13.32 -9.77 -2.46
C ALA A 203 -13.55 -10.31 -3.89
N ASP A 204 -14.20 -9.55 -4.77
CA ASP A 204 -14.37 -9.90 -6.18
C ASP A 204 -13.13 -9.57 -7.03
N LEU A 205 -12.17 -8.80 -6.50
CA LEU A 205 -10.92 -8.48 -7.19
C LEU A 205 -9.92 -9.64 -7.09
N PRO A 206 -9.04 -9.82 -8.09
CA PRO A 206 -7.92 -10.73 -7.96
C PRO A 206 -7.02 -10.34 -6.78
N ASP A 207 -6.47 -11.35 -6.12
CA ASP A 207 -5.46 -11.17 -5.07
C ASP A 207 -4.22 -10.39 -5.52
N LEU A 208 -3.92 -10.44 -6.81
CA LEU A 208 -2.79 -9.79 -7.45
C LEU A 208 -3.16 -9.42 -8.87
N PHE A 209 -2.95 -8.16 -9.25
CA PHE A 209 -3.12 -7.71 -10.63
C PHE A 209 -2.31 -6.46 -10.93
N VAL A 210 -2.02 -6.24 -12.22
CA VAL A 210 -1.45 -4.97 -12.69
C VAL A 210 -2.61 -4.02 -12.95
N ALA A 211 -2.50 -2.77 -12.48
CA ALA A 211 -3.52 -1.76 -12.67
C ALA A 211 -3.85 -1.56 -14.14
N SER A 212 -5.15 -1.47 -14.46
CA SER A 212 -5.66 -1.38 -15.82
C SER A 212 -7.11 -0.82 -15.80
N PRO A 213 -7.54 -0.09 -16.85
CA PRO A 213 -8.93 0.30 -17.07
C PRO A 213 -9.91 -0.87 -17.06
N ASP A 214 -9.44 -2.10 -17.34
CA ASP A 214 -10.27 -3.31 -17.26
C ASP A 214 -10.90 -3.52 -15.87
N TYR A 215 -10.30 -2.95 -14.82
CA TYR A 215 -10.82 -3.01 -13.46
C TYR A 215 -11.82 -1.89 -13.13
N GLU A 216 -12.03 -0.89 -14.00
CA GLU A 216 -12.94 0.23 -13.75
C GLU A 216 -14.37 -0.24 -13.47
N SER A 217 -14.86 -1.22 -14.24
CA SER A 217 -16.19 -1.79 -14.02
C SER A 217 -16.32 -2.58 -12.72
N ALA A 218 -15.24 -3.18 -12.22
CA ALA A 218 -15.25 -3.88 -10.93
C ALA A 218 -15.19 -2.86 -9.78
N LEU A 219 -14.33 -1.85 -9.91
CA LEU A 219 -14.06 -0.83 -8.90
C LEU A 219 -15.17 0.22 -8.78
N SER A 220 -15.97 0.43 -9.82
CA SER A 220 -17.17 1.27 -9.78
C SER A 220 -18.28 0.69 -8.89
N LYS A 221 -18.22 -0.61 -8.56
CA LYS A 221 -19.15 -1.27 -7.63
C LYS A 221 -18.86 -0.97 -6.16
N LEU A 222 -17.67 -0.47 -5.84
CA LEU A 222 -17.35 -0.05 -4.47
C LEU A 222 -18.34 1.05 -4.05
N PRO A 223 -18.86 1.04 -2.81
CA PRO A 223 -19.79 2.07 -2.35
C PRO A 223 -19.08 3.43 -2.28
N GLY A 224 -19.81 4.50 -2.60
CA GLY A 224 -19.32 5.88 -2.54
C GLY A 224 -19.68 6.58 -1.25
#